data_AF-A0A7C6D4H1-F1
#
_entry.id   AF-A0A7C6D4H1-F1
#
_cell.length_a   1.000
_cell.length_b   1.000
_cell.length_c   1.000
_cell.angle_alpha   90.00
_cell.angle_beta   90.00
_cell.angle_gamma   90.00
#
_symmetry.space_group_name_H-M   'P 1'
#
loop_
_entity.id
_entity.type
_entity.pdbx_description
1 polymer ?
#
loop_
_entity_poly.entity_id
_entity_poly.type
_entity_poly.pdbx_seq_one_letter_code
_entity_poly.pdbx_strand_id
1 'polypeptide(L)'
;MDWLTVSKVVLAFALLLMASRADWRTREVSDVYWLFLGVAGMAFLAVQMYLDAADLSYYLILLPIAVVFLDIFWERKGMFEDGVNLVPLLLYVATFASLAWLVIEHYTELYLWNLMIIPVMFAIFIILYQFDIIKGGADAKALIALAIMFPVYPFIGSFPLIAPPTELSEFILPFPLLILFNAALVSLAVPIALLILNIARRDVNIPAMLFGYRMSLDRAEKSFVWPMERMVDGERRMEYFPRSSEEAGAQFQALRAAGVNEIWVTPKVPFLIPITISIPFSVIIGNLLFLIIG
;
A
#
# COMPACT_ATOMS: atom_id res chain seq x y z
N MET A 1 -14.17 10.52 21.68
CA MET A 1 -13.79 10.26 20.28
C MET A 1 -12.93 9.01 20.15
N ASP A 2 -12.11 8.70 21.16
CA ASP A 2 -11.14 7.60 21.14
C ASP A 2 -11.75 6.24 20.79
N TRP A 3 -12.98 5.94 21.22
CA TRP A 3 -13.65 4.69 20.85
C TRP A 3 -13.86 4.55 19.34
N LEU A 4 -14.12 5.65 18.63
CA LEU A 4 -14.28 5.67 17.18
C LEU A 4 -12.92 5.40 16.52
N THR A 5 -11.88 6.11 16.96
CA THR A 5 -10.50 5.93 16.48
C THR A 5 -10.01 4.50 16.70
N VAL A 6 -10.21 3.94 17.90
CA VAL A 6 -9.90 2.55 18.23
C VAL A 6 -10.67 1.59 17.33
N SER A 7 -11.96 1.85 17.08
CA SER A 7 -12.76 1.02 16.18
C SER A 7 -12.22 1.03 14.75
N LYS A 8 -11.80 2.19 14.23
CA LYS A 8 -11.14 2.30 12.91
C LYS A 8 -9.86 1.48 12.87
N VAL A 9 -8.98 1.62 13.88
CA VAL A 9 -7.70 0.89 13.98
C VAL A 9 -7.92 -0.62 14.03
N VAL A 10 -8.81 -1.09 14.91
CA VAL A 10 -9.12 -2.52 15.06
C VAL A 10 -9.68 -3.10 13.75
N LEU A 11 -10.63 -2.40 13.12
CA LEU A 11 -11.22 -2.85 11.86
C LEU A 11 -10.20 -2.91 10.73
N ALA A 12 -9.43 -1.85 10.54
CA ALA A 12 -8.41 -1.77 9.50
C ALA A 12 -7.34 -2.85 9.69
N PHE A 13 -6.84 -3.02 10.92
CA PHE A 13 -5.85 -4.04 11.23
C PHE A 13 -6.38 -5.46 11.02
N ALA A 14 -7.61 -5.76 11.45
CA ALA A 14 -8.22 -7.08 11.25
C ALA A 14 -8.38 -7.43 9.76
N LEU A 15 -8.86 -6.48 8.94
CA LEU A 15 -9.02 -6.66 7.50
C LEU A 15 -7.68 -6.84 6.79
N LEU A 16 -6.69 -5.99 7.11
CA LEU A 16 -5.34 -6.10 6.56
C LEU A 16 -4.67 -7.41 6.96
N LEU A 17 -4.86 -7.88 8.19
CA LEU A 17 -4.32 -9.17 8.63
C LEU A 17 -4.93 -10.34 7.84
N MET A 18 -6.23 -10.30 7.56
CA MET A 18 -6.89 -11.30 6.71
C MET A 18 -6.38 -11.24 5.26
N ALA A 19 -6.28 -10.04 4.69
CA ALA A 19 -5.78 -9.81 3.34
C ALA A 19 -4.30 -10.24 3.21
N SER A 20 -3.48 -9.91 4.19
CA SER A 20 -2.07 -10.28 4.28
C SER A 20 -1.87 -11.80 4.38
N ARG A 21 -2.72 -12.49 5.15
CA ARG A 21 -2.74 -13.95 5.22
C ARG A 21 -3.13 -14.58 3.89
N ALA A 22 -4.10 -14.00 3.17
CA ALA A 22 -4.48 -14.46 1.84
C ALA A 22 -3.30 -14.28 0.86
N ASP A 23 -2.70 -13.10 0.80
CA ASP A 23 -1.56 -12.80 -0.08
C ASP A 23 -0.37 -13.73 0.18
N TRP A 24 -0.04 -13.98 1.45
CA TRP A 24 1.03 -14.90 1.82
C TRP A 24 0.82 -16.33 1.28
N ARG A 25 -0.44 -16.80 1.27
CA ARG A 25 -0.80 -18.16 0.91
C ARG A 25 -1.03 -18.35 -0.58
N THR A 26 -1.70 -17.40 -1.23
CA THR A 26 -2.20 -17.55 -2.61
C THR A 26 -1.63 -16.53 -3.58
N ARG A 27 -0.92 -15.49 -3.11
CA ARG A 27 -0.43 -14.37 -3.93
C ARG A 27 -1.49 -13.59 -4.67
N GLU A 28 -2.72 -13.71 -4.19
CA GLU A 28 -3.89 -13.05 -4.73
C GLU A 28 -4.70 -12.55 -3.55
N VAL A 29 -5.17 -11.31 -3.66
CA VAL A 29 -6.02 -10.68 -2.65
C VAL A 29 -7.27 -10.18 -3.34
N SER A 30 -8.43 -10.57 -2.81
CA SER A 30 -9.71 -10.14 -3.35
C SER A 30 -9.95 -8.65 -3.08
N ASP A 31 -10.48 -7.95 -4.07
CA ASP A 31 -10.83 -6.53 -3.96
C ASP A 31 -11.90 -6.24 -2.88
N VAL A 32 -12.63 -7.26 -2.42
CA VAL A 32 -13.64 -7.15 -1.36
C VAL A 32 -13.06 -6.55 -0.08
N TYR A 33 -11.81 -6.87 0.28
CA TYR A 33 -11.17 -6.32 1.48
C TYR A 33 -11.04 -4.80 1.39
N TRP A 34 -10.64 -4.30 0.22
CA TRP A 34 -10.42 -2.88 -0.02
C TRP A 34 -11.74 -2.12 -0.12
N LEU A 35 -12.71 -2.67 -0.87
CA LEU A 35 -14.06 -2.10 -0.97
C LEU A 35 -14.71 -1.97 0.41
N PHE A 36 -14.66 -3.02 1.23
CA PHE A 36 -15.22 -2.98 2.57
C PHE A 36 -14.49 -1.95 3.44
N LEU A 37 -13.16 -1.91 3.40
CA LEU A 37 -12.37 -0.94 4.16
C LEU A 37 -12.69 0.51 3.75
N GLY A 38 -12.81 0.79 2.45
CA GLY A 38 -13.13 2.12 1.94
C GLY A 38 -14.56 2.54 2.24
N VAL A 39 -15.55 1.64 2.09
CA VAL A 39 -16.95 1.92 2.46
C VAL A 39 -17.09 2.15 3.97
N ALA A 40 -16.45 1.32 4.79
CA ALA A 40 -16.41 1.53 6.24
C ALA A 40 -15.72 2.86 6.58
N GLY A 41 -14.62 3.20 5.90
CA GLY A 41 -13.92 4.47 6.04
C GLY A 41 -14.83 5.68 5.74
N MET A 42 -15.59 5.64 4.65
CA MET A 42 -16.57 6.69 4.32
C MET A 42 -17.68 6.79 5.36
N ALA A 43 -18.18 5.66 5.87
CA ALA A 43 -19.18 5.65 6.94
C ALA A 43 -18.62 6.25 8.24
N PHE A 44 -17.39 5.90 8.61
CA PHE A 44 -16.68 6.49 9.74
C PHE A 44 -16.43 7.99 9.55
N LEU A 45 -16.13 8.42 8.33
CA LEU A 45 -15.96 9.84 8.00
C LEU A 45 -17.29 10.59 8.17
N ALA A 46 -18.40 10.05 7.68
CA ALA A 46 -19.73 10.63 7.87
C ALA A 46 -20.13 10.71 9.35
N VAL A 47 -19.88 9.65 10.12
CA VAL A 47 -20.12 9.64 11.58
C VAL A 47 -19.23 10.68 12.28
N GLN A 48 -17.97 10.79 11.89
CA GLN A 48 -17.05 11.80 12.43
C GLN A 48 -17.59 13.21 12.16
N MET A 49 -17.96 13.53 10.92
CA MET A 49 -18.53 14.83 10.55
C MET A 49 -19.79 15.17 11.36
N TYR A 50 -20.63 14.16 11.65
CA TYR A 50 -21.83 14.33 12.48
C TYR A 50 -21.48 14.63 13.94
N LEU A 51 -20.52 13.89 14.51
CA LEU A 51 -20.08 14.09 15.88
C LEU A 51 -19.34 15.42 16.07
N ASP A 52 -18.66 15.91 15.04
CA ASP A 52 -17.96 17.19 15.02
C ASP A 52 -18.92 18.38 14.81
N ALA A 53 -20.22 18.10 14.64
CA ALA A 53 -21.25 19.09 14.28
C ALA A 53 -20.84 19.95 13.07
N ALA A 54 -20.16 19.31 12.10
CA ALA A 54 -19.70 19.97 10.88
C ALA A 54 -20.87 20.48 10.04
N ASP A 55 -20.64 21.56 9.28
CA ASP A 55 -21.63 22.07 8.34
C ASP A 55 -22.06 20.98 7.34
N LEU A 56 -23.32 21.03 6.93
CA LEU A 56 -23.89 20.06 6.00
C LEU A 56 -23.16 20.08 4.65
N SER A 57 -22.57 21.21 4.26
CA SER A 57 -21.75 21.36 3.05
C SER A 57 -20.62 20.34 2.99
N TYR A 58 -19.95 20.03 4.11
CA TYR A 58 -18.77 19.15 4.12
C TYR A 58 -19.08 17.71 3.70
N TYR A 59 -20.31 17.24 3.90
CA TYR A 59 -20.73 15.91 3.44
C TYR A 59 -20.64 15.75 1.93
N LEU A 60 -20.62 16.86 1.18
CA LEU A 60 -20.39 16.87 -0.25
C LEU A 60 -19.05 16.22 -0.63
N ILE A 61 -18.04 16.19 0.26
CA ILE A 61 -16.74 15.53 0.01
C ILE A 61 -16.88 14.01 -0.19
N LEU A 62 -17.95 13.39 0.34
CA LEU A 62 -18.16 11.96 0.19
C LEU A 62 -18.42 11.57 -1.27
N LEU A 63 -19.01 12.48 -2.06
CA LEU A 63 -19.24 12.26 -3.50
C LEU A 63 -17.92 12.06 -4.28
N PRO A 64 -16.97 13.01 -4.30
CA PRO A 64 -15.72 12.83 -5.03
C PRO A 64 -14.90 11.65 -4.49
N ILE A 65 -14.90 11.42 -3.17
CA ILE A 65 -14.24 10.25 -2.57
C ILE A 65 -14.85 8.96 -3.12
N ALA A 66 -16.17 8.81 -3.07
CA ALA A 66 -16.85 7.60 -3.53
C ALA A 66 -16.67 7.37 -5.03
N VAL A 67 -16.81 8.43 -5.84
CA VAL A 67 -16.67 8.34 -7.30
C VAL A 67 -15.28 7.87 -7.67
N VAL A 68 -14.22 8.54 -7.19
CA VAL A 68 -12.84 8.19 -7.52
C VAL A 68 -12.47 6.83 -6.92
N PHE A 69 -12.91 6.53 -5.70
CA PHE A 69 -12.60 5.26 -5.05
C PHE A 69 -13.22 4.06 -5.78
N LEU A 70 -14.52 4.13 -6.11
CA LEU A 70 -15.21 3.02 -6.78
C LEU A 70 -14.75 2.84 -8.23
N ASP A 71 -14.34 3.93 -8.89
CA ASP A 71 -13.77 3.89 -10.23
C ASP A 71 -12.50 3.02 -10.32
N ILE A 72 -11.69 2.96 -9.26
CA ILE A 72 -10.49 2.10 -9.19
C ILE A 72 -10.84 0.61 -9.32
N PHE A 73 -12.04 0.20 -8.93
CA PHE A 73 -12.51 -1.18 -8.98
C PHE A 73 -13.36 -1.46 -10.22
N TRP A 74 -13.74 -0.42 -10.96
CA TRP A 74 -14.64 -0.56 -12.09
C TRP A 74 -13.83 -0.78 -13.37
N GLU A 75 -13.73 -2.03 -13.79
CA GLU A 75 -13.19 -2.38 -15.10
C GLU A 75 -14.19 -1.98 -16.20
N ARG A 76 -14.11 -0.74 -16.68
CA ARG A 76 -14.84 -0.24 -17.85
C ARG A 76 -13.87 0.22 -18.93
N LYS A 77 -14.33 0.12 -20.18
CA LYS A 77 -13.65 0.73 -21.33
C LYS A 77 -13.45 2.22 -21.09
N GLY A 78 -12.33 2.75 -21.59
CA GLY A 78 -11.95 4.15 -21.43
C GLY A 78 -13.05 5.10 -21.91
N MET A 79 -13.09 6.31 -21.34
CA MET A 79 -14.12 7.33 -21.63
C MET A 79 -14.28 7.64 -23.12
N PHE A 80 -13.26 7.37 -23.93
CA PHE A 80 -13.17 7.69 -25.36
C PHE A 80 -12.92 6.47 -26.26
N GLU A 81 -12.89 5.24 -25.71
CA GLU A 81 -12.54 4.05 -26.50
C GLU A 81 -13.65 3.64 -27.48
N ASP A 82 -14.93 3.79 -27.10
CA ASP A 82 -16.10 3.48 -27.92
C ASP A 82 -17.05 4.70 -28.03
N GLY A 83 -16.49 5.91 -28.17
CA GLY A 83 -17.22 7.17 -28.09
C GLY A 83 -17.29 7.74 -26.67
N VAL A 84 -17.97 8.89 -26.48
CA VAL A 84 -18.01 9.58 -25.18
C VAL A 84 -18.96 8.87 -24.23
N ASN A 85 -18.40 8.19 -23.22
CA ASN A 85 -19.16 7.63 -22.13
C ASN A 85 -19.67 8.74 -21.19
N LEU A 86 -20.94 9.15 -21.38
CA LEU A 86 -21.55 10.26 -20.65
C LEU A 86 -21.59 10.06 -19.12
N VAL A 87 -21.82 8.83 -18.65
CA VAL A 87 -21.96 8.56 -17.21
C VAL A 87 -20.65 8.83 -16.43
N PRO A 88 -19.50 8.22 -16.79
CA PRO A 88 -18.20 8.58 -16.20
C PRO A 88 -17.90 10.07 -16.30
N LEU A 89 -18.14 10.68 -17.46
CA LEU A 89 -17.87 12.10 -17.68
C LEU A 89 -18.67 12.97 -16.70
N LEU A 90 -19.97 12.73 -16.57
CA LEU A 90 -20.83 13.46 -15.64
C LEU A 90 -20.40 13.27 -14.18
N LEU A 91 -19.99 12.05 -13.79
CA LEU A 91 -19.50 11.77 -12.44
C LEU A 91 -18.19 12.52 -12.13
N TYR A 92 -17.24 12.58 -13.07
CA TYR A 92 -16.02 13.36 -12.88
C TYR A 92 -16.30 14.86 -12.88
N VAL A 93 -17.17 15.37 -13.75
CA VAL A 93 -17.59 16.77 -13.73
C VAL A 93 -18.22 17.11 -12.37
N ALA A 94 -19.11 16.26 -11.86
CA ALA A 94 -19.71 16.44 -10.54
C ALA A 94 -18.65 16.39 -9.41
N THR A 95 -17.69 15.48 -9.50
CA THR A 95 -16.53 15.38 -8.58
C THR A 95 -15.75 16.70 -8.57
N PHE A 96 -15.30 17.20 -9.72
CA PHE A 96 -14.53 18.45 -9.79
C PHE A 96 -15.35 19.66 -9.38
N ALA A 97 -16.62 19.75 -9.78
CA ALA A 97 -17.51 20.83 -9.37
C ALA A 97 -17.74 20.84 -7.85
N SER A 98 -17.94 19.67 -7.25
CA SER A 98 -18.10 19.52 -5.80
C SER A 98 -16.86 19.96 -5.01
N LEU A 99 -15.66 19.56 -5.48
CA LEU A 99 -14.41 19.95 -4.86
C LEU A 99 -14.16 21.45 -5.01
N ALA A 100 -14.38 22.01 -6.20
CA ALA A 100 -14.22 23.43 -6.46
C ALA A 100 -15.16 24.27 -5.57
N TRP A 101 -16.43 23.86 -5.45
CA TRP A 101 -17.39 24.52 -4.57
C TRP A 101 -16.96 24.48 -3.10
N LEU A 102 -16.57 23.31 -2.60
CA LEU A 102 -16.07 23.14 -1.23
C LEU A 102 -14.87 24.05 -0.93
N VAL A 103 -13.94 24.15 -1.89
CA VAL A 103 -12.77 25.04 -1.75
C VAL A 103 -13.20 26.50 -1.73
N ILE A 104 -14.05 26.94 -2.66
CA ILE A 104 -14.48 28.34 -2.71
C ILE A 104 -15.17 28.76 -1.41
N GLU A 105 -16.02 27.89 -0.85
CA GLU A 105 -16.80 28.19 0.34
C GLU A 105 -15.95 28.11 1.63
N HIS A 106 -15.04 27.12 1.73
CA HIS A 106 -14.38 26.78 3.00
C HIS A 106 -12.84 26.84 2.97
N TYR A 107 -12.20 27.51 1.99
CA TYR A 107 -10.73 27.53 1.87
C TYR A 107 -9.99 28.08 3.10
N THR A 108 -10.63 28.89 3.93
CA THR A 108 -10.04 29.45 5.15
C THR A 108 -10.07 28.47 6.32
N GLU A 109 -10.85 27.39 6.22
CA GLU A 109 -11.11 26.46 7.32
C GLU A 109 -10.16 25.26 7.25
N LEU A 110 -9.46 24.99 8.34
CA LEU A 110 -8.55 23.85 8.45
C LEU A 110 -9.27 22.51 8.25
N TYR A 111 -10.54 22.45 8.65
CA TYR A 111 -11.37 21.27 8.52
C TYR A 111 -11.51 20.79 7.07
N LEU A 112 -11.68 21.72 6.12
CA LEU A 112 -11.69 21.40 4.69
C LEU A 112 -10.38 20.72 4.29
N TRP A 113 -9.24 21.31 4.67
CA TRP A 113 -7.93 20.83 4.27
C TRP A 113 -7.63 19.43 4.81
N ASN A 114 -8.08 19.12 6.03
CA ASN A 114 -8.03 17.76 6.59
C ASN A 114 -8.80 16.75 5.72
N LEU A 115 -9.97 17.13 5.21
CA LEU A 115 -10.76 16.29 4.29
C LEU A 115 -10.12 16.18 2.90
N MET A 116 -9.50 17.26 2.42
CA MET A 116 -8.80 17.30 1.13
C MET A 116 -7.54 16.41 1.08
N ILE A 117 -7.00 15.99 2.24
CA ILE A 117 -5.94 14.98 2.28
C ILE A 117 -6.38 13.70 1.57
N ILE A 118 -7.65 13.30 1.66
CA ILE A 118 -8.14 12.05 1.03
C ILE A 118 -7.96 12.05 -0.49
N PRO A 119 -8.54 12.99 -1.26
CA PRO A 119 -8.35 13.03 -2.71
C PRO A 119 -6.89 13.32 -3.10
N VAL A 120 -6.14 14.07 -2.31
CA VAL A 120 -4.70 14.29 -2.56
C VAL A 120 -3.92 12.98 -2.40
N MET A 121 -4.20 12.18 -1.36
CA MET A 121 -3.57 10.86 -1.17
C MET A 121 -3.96 9.87 -2.26
N PHE A 122 -5.20 9.93 -2.78
CA PHE A 122 -5.58 9.11 -3.93
C PHE A 122 -4.69 9.44 -5.13
N ALA A 123 -4.55 10.72 -5.46
CA ALA A 123 -3.69 11.14 -6.56
C ALA A 123 -2.25 10.70 -6.35
N ILE A 124 -1.69 10.87 -5.15
CA ILE A 124 -0.33 10.44 -4.82
C ILE A 124 -0.17 8.92 -4.99
N PHE A 125 -1.06 8.10 -4.42
CA PHE A 125 -0.92 6.64 -4.52
C PHE A 125 -1.14 6.13 -5.95
N ILE A 126 -2.04 6.75 -6.72
CA ILE A 126 -2.21 6.45 -8.14
C ILE A 126 -0.94 6.79 -8.93
N ILE A 127 -0.33 7.96 -8.67
CA ILE A 127 0.94 8.36 -9.28
C ILE A 127 2.05 7.37 -8.89
N LEU A 128 2.19 7.03 -7.61
CA LEU A 128 3.21 6.08 -7.14
C LEU A 128 3.03 4.69 -7.76
N TYR A 129 1.79 4.26 -8.01
CA TYR A 129 1.49 3.03 -8.73
C TYR A 129 1.86 3.14 -10.22
N GLN A 130 1.50 4.24 -10.89
CA GLN A 130 1.81 4.46 -12.31
C GLN A 130 3.31 4.54 -12.61
N PHE A 131 4.11 5.04 -11.66
CA PHE A 131 5.57 5.12 -11.77
C PHE A 131 6.30 3.86 -11.24
N ASP A 132 5.58 2.76 -11.00
CA ASP A 132 6.13 1.48 -10.50
C ASP A 132 6.88 1.58 -9.16
N ILE A 133 6.65 2.64 -8.39
CA ILE A 133 7.17 2.78 -7.02
C ILE A 133 6.41 1.80 -6.11
N ILE A 134 5.08 1.75 -6.27
CA ILE A 134 4.23 0.71 -5.68
C ILE A 134 3.92 -0.30 -6.78
N LYS A 135 4.59 -1.46 -6.76
CA LYS A 135 4.46 -2.47 -7.82
C LYS A 135 3.17 -3.28 -7.75
N GLY A 136 2.55 -3.38 -6.56
CA GLY A 136 1.36 -4.20 -6.34
C GLY A 136 0.07 -3.38 -6.44
N GLY A 137 -0.84 -3.78 -7.33
CA GLY A 137 -2.18 -3.17 -7.40
C GLY A 137 -2.97 -3.33 -6.09
N ALA A 138 -2.82 -4.47 -5.41
CA ALA A 138 -3.42 -4.69 -4.09
C ALA A 138 -2.86 -3.74 -3.02
N ASP A 139 -1.55 -3.47 -3.04
CA ASP A 139 -0.91 -2.54 -2.11
C ASP A 139 -1.41 -1.10 -2.31
N ALA A 140 -1.51 -0.66 -3.56
CA ALA A 140 -2.04 0.66 -3.90
C ALA A 140 -3.51 0.81 -3.47
N LYS A 141 -4.36 -0.18 -3.78
CA LYS A 141 -5.77 -0.20 -3.35
C LYS A 141 -5.90 -0.18 -1.82
N ALA A 142 -5.04 -0.91 -1.10
CA ALA A 142 -5.02 -0.90 0.36
C ALA A 142 -4.69 0.48 0.93
N LEU A 143 -3.65 1.14 0.42
CA LEU A 143 -3.24 2.49 0.86
C LEU A 143 -4.29 3.56 0.55
N ILE A 144 -4.95 3.46 -0.60
CA ILE A 144 -6.07 4.34 -0.97
C ILE A 144 -7.25 4.14 -0.01
N ALA A 145 -7.64 2.91 0.30
CA ALA A 145 -8.69 2.63 1.27
C ALA A 145 -8.31 3.12 2.68
N LEU A 146 -7.05 2.99 3.08
CA LEU A 146 -6.52 3.53 4.33
C LEU A 146 -6.54 5.06 4.37
N ALA A 147 -6.38 5.76 3.24
CA ALA A 147 -6.51 7.21 3.18
C ALA A 147 -7.91 7.71 3.51
N ILE A 148 -8.95 6.94 3.15
CA ILE A 148 -10.31 7.23 3.58
C ILE A 148 -10.48 6.96 5.08
N MET A 149 -9.94 5.84 5.57
CA MET A 149 -10.10 5.43 6.96
C MET A 149 -9.39 6.38 7.94
N PHE A 150 -8.20 6.85 7.56
CA PHE A 150 -7.31 7.68 8.38
C PHE A 150 -6.75 8.87 7.59
N PRO A 151 -7.57 9.89 7.30
CA PRO A 151 -7.08 11.12 6.67
C PRO A 151 -6.08 11.87 7.55
N VAL A 152 -6.29 11.81 8.88
CA VAL A 152 -5.47 12.45 9.91
C VAL A 152 -4.92 11.40 10.88
N TYR A 153 -3.97 11.80 11.73
CA TYR A 153 -3.37 10.89 12.70
C TYR A 153 -4.40 10.36 13.70
N PRO A 154 -4.46 9.03 13.93
CA PRO A 154 -5.36 8.43 14.91
C PRO A 154 -4.78 8.56 16.32
N PHE A 155 -5.02 9.70 16.97
CA PHE A 155 -4.64 9.88 18.38
C PHE A 155 -5.53 9.03 19.30
N ILE A 156 -4.90 8.24 20.18
CA ILE A 156 -5.57 7.39 21.18
C ILE A 156 -4.88 7.58 22.52
N GLY A 157 -5.48 8.38 23.41
CA GLY A 157 -4.85 8.74 24.68
C GLY A 157 -3.47 9.37 24.49
N SER A 158 -2.42 8.73 24.98
CA SER A 158 -1.03 9.19 24.87
C SER A 158 -0.30 8.71 23.61
N PHE A 159 -0.99 8.03 22.69
CA PHE A 159 -0.41 7.51 21.46
C PHE A 159 -0.78 8.37 20.23
N PRO A 160 0.14 8.52 19.25
CA PRO A 160 1.46 7.89 19.17
C PRO A 160 2.51 8.50 20.11
N LEU A 161 3.51 7.69 20.52
CA LEU A 161 4.62 8.13 21.38
C LEU A 161 5.47 9.24 20.73
N ILE A 162 5.62 9.19 19.41
CA ILE A 162 6.30 10.21 18.62
C ILE A 162 5.24 10.88 17.74
N ALA A 163 4.56 11.85 18.34
CA ALA A 163 3.52 12.63 17.69
C ALA A 163 4.10 13.62 16.67
N PRO A 164 3.30 14.03 15.67
CA PRO A 164 3.62 15.18 14.83
C PRO A 164 3.93 16.42 15.69
N PRO A 165 5.07 17.10 15.49
CA PRO A 165 5.45 18.24 16.33
C PRO A 165 4.59 19.49 16.06
N THR A 166 4.00 19.59 14.85
CA THR A 166 3.16 20.71 14.43
C THR A 166 2.03 20.21 13.53
N GLU A 167 0.96 20.99 13.41
CA GLU A 167 -0.13 20.73 12.46
C GLU A 167 0.38 20.61 11.01
N LEU A 168 1.36 21.43 10.63
CA LEU A 168 1.99 21.39 9.31
C LEU A 168 2.66 20.04 9.03
N SER A 169 3.19 19.37 10.07
CA SER A 169 3.77 18.04 9.94
C SER A 169 2.73 16.97 9.58
N GLU A 170 1.49 17.14 10.02
CA GLU A 170 0.38 16.24 9.68
C GLU A 170 0.00 16.34 8.19
N PHE A 171 0.10 17.54 7.60
CA PHE A 171 -0.16 17.73 6.18
C PHE A 171 0.98 17.24 5.29
N ILE A 172 2.24 17.39 5.71
CA ILE A 172 3.40 16.96 4.92
C ILE A 172 3.52 15.43 4.92
N LEU A 173 3.30 14.80 6.07
CA LEU A 173 3.38 13.35 6.25
C LEU A 173 2.07 12.83 6.85
N PRO A 174 0.97 12.82 6.09
CA PRO A 174 -0.31 12.31 6.58
C PRO A 174 -0.21 10.82 6.88
N PHE A 175 -1.11 10.34 7.74
CA PHE A 175 -1.05 8.98 8.27
C PHE A 175 -0.96 7.86 7.20
N PRO A 176 -1.64 7.91 6.05
CA PRO A 176 -1.50 6.90 5.00
C PRO A 176 -0.08 6.86 4.39
N LEU A 177 0.56 8.02 4.26
CA LEU A 177 1.93 8.13 3.79
C LEU A 177 2.92 7.64 4.85
N LEU A 178 2.65 7.90 6.14
CA LEU A 178 3.40 7.32 7.24
C LEU A 178 3.33 5.78 7.23
N ILE A 179 2.14 5.21 7.00
CA ILE A 179 1.97 3.75 6.87
C ILE A 179 2.86 3.19 5.78
N LEU A 180 2.92 3.83 4.61
CA LEU A 180 3.81 3.44 3.51
C LEU A 180 5.29 3.54 3.90
N PHE A 181 5.69 4.65 4.53
CA PHE A 181 7.06 4.86 4.98
C PHE A 181 7.50 3.81 6.02
N ASN A 182 6.69 3.59 7.05
CA ASN A 182 6.95 2.58 8.07
C ASN A 182 6.91 1.15 7.49
N ALA A 183 6.03 0.88 6.51
CA ALA A 183 6.05 -0.39 5.78
C ALA A 183 7.36 -0.60 5.02
N ALA A 184 7.88 0.45 4.36
CA ALA A 184 9.18 0.39 3.70
C ALA A 184 10.31 0.11 4.71
N LEU A 185 10.30 0.75 5.89
CA LEU A 185 11.26 0.45 6.96
C LEU A 185 11.16 -0.99 7.47
N VAL A 186 9.94 -1.48 7.74
CA VAL A 186 9.71 -2.88 8.14
C VAL A 186 10.21 -3.85 7.07
N SER A 187 10.07 -3.51 5.79
CA SER A 187 10.57 -4.33 4.69
C SER A 187 12.10 -4.48 4.67
N LEU A 188 12.86 -3.53 5.26
CA LEU A 188 14.32 -3.64 5.43
C LEU A 188 14.71 -4.76 6.42
N ALA A 189 13.77 -5.28 7.22
CA ALA A 189 14.02 -6.47 8.02
C ALA A 189 14.24 -7.72 7.16
N VAL A 190 13.70 -7.76 5.93
CA VAL A 190 13.86 -8.90 5.00
C VAL A 190 15.33 -9.14 4.61
N PRO A 191 16.07 -8.15 4.05
CA PRO A 191 17.48 -8.36 3.72
C PRO A 191 18.34 -8.67 4.95
N ILE A 192 18.02 -8.11 6.12
CA ILE A 192 18.71 -8.43 7.38
C ILE A 192 18.46 -9.89 7.78
N ALA A 193 17.21 -10.37 7.69
CA ALA A 193 16.86 -11.76 7.98
C ALA A 193 17.55 -12.72 7.00
N LEU A 194 17.61 -12.38 5.71
CA LEU A 194 18.31 -13.16 4.69
C LEU A 194 19.82 -13.20 4.95
N LEU A 195 20.43 -12.07 5.34
CA LEU A 195 21.85 -12.02 5.72
C LEU A 195 22.14 -13.02 6.85
N ILE A 196 21.37 -12.96 7.94
CA ILE A 196 21.53 -13.86 9.09
C ILE A 196 21.33 -15.32 8.67
N LEU A 197 20.30 -15.60 7.86
CA LEU A 197 19.98 -16.94 7.37
C LEU A 197 21.13 -17.54 6.55
N ASN A 198 21.68 -16.77 5.63
CA ASN A 198 22.75 -17.23 4.74
C ASN A 198 24.08 -17.40 5.49
N ILE A 199 24.40 -16.51 6.44
CA ILE A 199 25.57 -16.69 7.32
C ILE A 199 25.44 -17.98 8.13
N ALA A 200 24.27 -18.23 8.72
CA ALA A 200 24.01 -19.44 9.49
C ALA A 200 24.14 -20.73 8.64
N ARG A 201 23.75 -20.66 7.36
CA ARG A 201 23.90 -21.76 6.39
C ARG A 201 25.30 -21.87 5.77
N ARG A 202 26.19 -20.90 6.05
CA ARG A 202 27.51 -20.74 5.42
C ARG A 202 27.44 -20.51 3.90
N ASP A 203 26.31 -20.03 3.41
CA ASP A 203 26.09 -19.64 2.01
C ASP A 203 26.50 -18.17 1.82
N VAL A 204 27.80 -17.92 1.69
CA VAL A 204 28.32 -16.55 1.56
C VAL A 204 28.51 -16.18 0.09
N ASN A 205 27.68 -15.27 -0.42
CA ASN A 205 27.83 -14.69 -1.75
C ASN A 205 27.35 -13.23 -1.71
N ILE A 206 28.27 -12.27 -1.80
CA ILE A 206 27.96 -10.84 -1.73
C ILE A 206 27.84 -10.28 -3.17
N PRO A 207 26.74 -9.57 -3.53
CA PRO A 207 25.63 -9.12 -2.68
C PRO A 207 24.42 -10.07 -2.61
N ALA A 208 24.44 -11.23 -3.29
CA ALA A 208 23.29 -12.13 -3.41
C ALA A 208 22.65 -12.57 -2.08
N MET A 209 23.45 -12.76 -1.04
CA MET A 209 23.00 -13.18 0.30
C MET A 209 22.13 -12.15 1.03
N LEU A 210 22.10 -10.89 0.57
CA LEU A 210 21.19 -9.86 1.08
C LEU A 210 19.81 -9.94 0.41
N PHE A 211 19.75 -10.45 -0.82
CA PHE A 211 18.55 -10.39 -1.66
C PHE A 211 17.89 -11.75 -1.85
N GLY A 212 18.57 -12.85 -1.54
CA GLY A 212 18.03 -14.18 -1.68
C GLY A 212 18.73 -15.22 -0.82
N TYR A 213 18.43 -16.49 -1.06
CA TYR A 213 19.04 -17.64 -0.38
C TYR A 213 19.16 -18.83 -1.34
N ARG A 214 19.98 -19.83 -1.01
CA ARG A 214 20.10 -21.05 -1.84
C ARG A 214 18.95 -22.02 -1.60
N MET A 215 18.41 -22.57 -2.69
CA MET A 215 17.34 -23.55 -2.68
C MET A 215 17.49 -24.55 -3.83
N SER A 216 17.03 -25.79 -3.61
CA SER A 216 16.96 -26.79 -4.67
C SER A 216 15.95 -26.39 -5.74
N LEU A 217 16.25 -26.70 -7.01
CA LEU A 217 15.41 -26.34 -8.15
C LEU A 217 13.98 -26.88 -8.02
N ASP A 218 13.83 -28.14 -7.59
CA ASP A 218 12.53 -28.80 -7.38
C ASP A 218 11.66 -28.12 -6.31
N ARG A 219 12.30 -27.52 -5.30
CA ARG A 219 11.58 -26.75 -4.27
C ARG A 219 11.27 -25.34 -4.77
N ALA A 220 12.17 -24.75 -5.55
CA ALA A 220 12.02 -23.41 -6.10
C ALA A 220 10.81 -23.29 -7.02
N GLU A 221 10.59 -24.26 -7.91
CA GLU A 221 9.43 -24.27 -8.82
C GLU A 221 8.08 -24.35 -8.10
N LYS A 222 8.04 -24.92 -6.90
CA LYS A 222 6.81 -25.09 -6.08
C LYS A 222 6.62 -23.96 -5.06
N SER A 223 7.56 -23.04 -4.97
CA SER A 223 7.59 -21.99 -3.95
C SER A 223 7.42 -20.61 -4.59
N PHE A 224 6.89 -19.65 -3.83
CA PHE A 224 6.77 -18.26 -4.28
C PHE A 224 8.12 -17.54 -4.21
N VAL A 225 9.02 -17.88 -5.11
CA VAL A 225 10.35 -17.29 -5.24
C VAL A 225 10.65 -16.91 -6.68
N TRP A 226 11.62 -16.03 -6.86
CA TRP A 226 12.18 -15.68 -8.15
C TRP A 226 13.58 -16.29 -8.28
N PRO A 227 13.92 -16.92 -9.41
CA PRO A 227 15.30 -17.31 -9.68
C PRO A 227 16.18 -16.05 -9.77
N MET A 228 17.35 -16.08 -9.11
CA MET A 228 18.35 -15.01 -9.19
C MET A 228 19.43 -15.31 -10.22
N GLU A 229 19.22 -16.33 -11.03
CA GLU A 229 20.24 -16.91 -11.87
C GLU A 229 19.65 -17.27 -13.20
N ARG A 230 20.38 -16.97 -14.26
CA ARG A 230 19.95 -17.23 -15.61
C ARG A 230 21.09 -17.84 -16.41
N MET A 231 20.74 -18.75 -17.30
CA MET A 231 21.66 -19.24 -18.32
C MET A 231 21.70 -18.22 -19.47
N VAL A 232 22.86 -17.63 -19.72
CA VAL A 232 23.14 -16.74 -20.86
C VAL A 232 24.35 -17.30 -21.59
N ASP A 233 24.18 -17.67 -22.86
CA ASP A 233 25.24 -18.26 -23.69
C ASP A 233 25.92 -19.52 -23.09
N GLY A 234 25.15 -20.30 -22.32
CA GLY A 234 25.67 -21.50 -21.64
C GLY A 234 26.38 -21.21 -20.31
N GLU A 235 26.52 -19.94 -19.91
CA GLU A 235 27.07 -19.54 -18.62
C GLU A 235 25.98 -19.10 -17.63
N ARG A 236 26.21 -19.38 -16.34
CA ARG A 236 25.33 -18.97 -15.25
C ARG A 236 25.65 -17.53 -14.84
N ARG A 237 24.70 -16.62 -15.01
CA ARG A 237 24.83 -15.23 -14.59
C ARG A 237 23.81 -14.88 -13.51
N MET A 238 24.23 -14.04 -12.57
CA MET A 238 23.33 -13.49 -11.55
C MET A 238 22.43 -12.42 -12.14
N GLU A 239 21.13 -12.55 -11.90
CA GLU A 239 20.11 -11.58 -12.25
C GLU A 239 19.32 -11.25 -10.97
N TYR A 240 19.58 -10.09 -10.38
CA TYR A 240 18.98 -9.70 -9.09
C TYR A 240 17.51 -9.24 -9.21
N PHE A 241 17.07 -8.87 -10.41
CA PHE A 241 15.76 -8.28 -10.68
C PHE A 241 15.12 -8.89 -11.94
N PRO A 242 14.47 -10.06 -11.81
CA PRO A 242 13.71 -10.65 -12.91
C PRO A 242 12.47 -9.82 -13.25
N ARG A 243 12.10 -9.77 -14.54
CA ARG A 243 11.08 -8.83 -15.04
C ARG A 243 9.65 -9.37 -15.02
N SER A 244 9.43 -10.68 -15.15
CA SER A 244 8.06 -11.24 -15.21
C SER A 244 7.95 -12.71 -14.80
N SER A 245 6.77 -13.11 -14.29
CA SER A 245 6.52 -14.48 -13.80
C SER A 245 6.66 -15.55 -14.90
N GLU A 246 6.33 -15.18 -16.14
CA GLU A 246 6.52 -16.04 -17.33
C GLU A 246 8.01 -16.25 -17.64
N GLU A 247 8.83 -15.19 -17.54
CA GLU A 247 10.28 -15.31 -17.67
C GLU A 247 10.87 -16.22 -16.58
N ALA A 248 10.36 -16.14 -15.34
CA ALA A 248 10.82 -17.00 -14.26
C ALA A 248 10.59 -18.50 -14.57
N GLY A 249 9.42 -18.85 -15.12
CA GLY A 249 9.11 -20.23 -15.53
C GLY A 249 10.06 -20.75 -16.62
N ALA A 250 10.31 -19.94 -17.64
CA ALA A 250 11.27 -20.29 -18.70
C ALA A 250 12.70 -20.43 -18.17
N GLN A 251 13.10 -19.58 -17.22
CA GLN A 251 14.42 -19.65 -16.56
C GLN A 251 14.60 -20.94 -15.76
N PHE A 252 13.59 -21.39 -15.01
CA PHE A 252 13.65 -22.67 -14.29
C PHE A 252 13.89 -23.85 -15.25
N GLN A 253 13.20 -23.88 -16.39
CA GLN A 253 13.40 -24.93 -17.40
C GLN A 253 14.81 -24.91 -17.99
N ALA A 254 15.36 -23.73 -18.29
CA ALA A 254 16.72 -23.59 -18.81
C ALA A 254 17.77 -24.07 -17.78
N LEU A 255 17.60 -23.74 -16.50
CA LEU A 255 18.49 -24.19 -15.42
C LEU A 255 18.40 -25.70 -15.20
N ARG A 256 17.19 -26.28 -15.33
CA ARG A 256 16.96 -27.73 -15.28
C ARG A 256 17.66 -28.45 -16.42
N ALA A 257 17.54 -27.92 -17.64
CA ALA A 257 18.20 -28.47 -18.82
C ALA A 257 19.74 -28.43 -18.71
N ALA A 258 20.27 -27.43 -18.00
CA ALA A 258 21.69 -27.32 -17.69
C ALA A 258 22.16 -28.22 -16.52
N GLY A 259 21.28 -29.03 -15.92
CA GLY A 259 21.62 -29.94 -14.83
C GLY A 259 21.88 -29.26 -13.48
N VAL A 260 21.38 -28.03 -13.27
CA VAL A 260 21.60 -27.29 -12.03
C VAL A 260 20.64 -27.77 -10.93
N ASN A 261 21.20 -28.30 -9.83
CA ASN A 261 20.40 -28.80 -8.72
C ASN A 261 20.02 -27.72 -7.69
N GLU A 262 20.88 -26.71 -7.50
CA GLU A 262 20.71 -25.65 -6.50
C GLU A 262 20.98 -24.27 -7.09
N ILE A 263 20.08 -23.34 -6.79
CA ILE A 263 20.08 -21.98 -7.31
C ILE A 263 19.88 -20.96 -6.20
N TRP A 264 20.38 -19.74 -6.40
CA TRP A 264 19.98 -18.57 -5.62
C TRP A 264 18.58 -18.11 -6.02
N VAL A 265 17.78 -17.78 -5.03
CA VAL A 265 16.40 -17.33 -5.22
C VAL A 265 16.04 -16.16 -4.31
N THR A 266 15.26 -15.22 -4.83
CA THR A 266 14.70 -14.10 -4.08
C THR A 266 13.29 -14.45 -3.59
N PRO A 267 12.99 -14.34 -2.28
CA PRO A 267 11.62 -14.59 -1.80
C PRO A 267 10.65 -13.52 -2.31
N LYS A 268 9.45 -13.93 -2.74
CA LYS A 268 8.34 -13.01 -3.02
C LYS A 268 7.68 -12.60 -1.71
N VAL A 269 8.26 -11.68 -0.95
CA VAL A 269 7.60 -11.17 0.27
C VAL A 269 6.48 -10.20 -0.14
N PRO A 270 5.22 -10.45 0.25
CA PRO A 270 4.13 -9.54 -0.08
C PRO A 270 4.25 -8.27 0.74
N PHE A 271 4.22 -7.11 0.07
CA PHE A 271 4.39 -5.82 0.73
C PHE A 271 3.22 -5.46 1.67
N LEU A 272 2.09 -6.15 1.49
CA LEU A 272 0.95 -6.07 2.40
C LEU A 272 1.25 -6.53 3.84
N ILE A 273 2.21 -7.44 4.06
CA ILE A 273 2.65 -7.81 5.42
C ILE A 273 3.27 -6.59 6.13
N PRO A 274 4.31 -5.93 5.57
CA PRO A 274 4.82 -4.68 6.12
C PRO A 274 3.76 -3.60 6.35
N ILE A 275 2.81 -3.40 5.42
CA ILE A 275 1.69 -2.46 5.59
C ILE A 275 0.83 -2.84 6.80
N THR A 276 0.53 -4.12 6.99
CA THR A 276 -0.27 -4.59 8.13
C THR A 276 0.44 -4.34 9.45
N ILE A 277 1.74 -4.64 9.52
CA ILE A 277 2.58 -4.41 10.72
C ILE A 277 2.73 -2.91 11.00
N SER A 278 2.78 -2.09 9.95
CA SER A 278 2.95 -0.65 10.12
C SER A 278 1.74 0.04 10.72
N ILE A 279 0.53 -0.55 10.69
CA ILE A 279 -0.65 0.01 11.40
C ILE A 279 -0.41 0.12 12.91
N PRO A 280 -0.27 -0.98 13.69
CA PRO A 280 -0.04 -0.86 15.14
C PRO A 280 1.26 -0.13 15.45
N PHE A 281 2.30 -0.29 14.62
CA PHE A 281 3.55 0.45 14.79
C PHE A 281 3.32 1.97 14.68
N SER A 282 2.59 2.45 13.66
CA SER A 282 2.36 3.88 13.44
C SER A 282 1.37 4.46 14.45
N VAL A 283 0.39 3.68 14.91
CA VAL A 283 -0.53 4.09 15.97
C VAL A 283 0.19 4.23 17.32
N ILE A 284 1.05 3.28 17.67
CA ILE A 284 1.71 3.25 18.99
C ILE A 284 2.96 4.13 18.99
N ILE A 285 3.85 3.95 18.02
CA ILE A 285 5.17 4.61 18.00
C ILE A 285 5.11 5.92 17.23
N GLY A 286 4.37 6.00 16.12
CA GLY A 286 4.30 7.19 15.28
C GLY A 286 5.37 7.22 14.20
N ASN A 287 5.97 8.39 13.97
CA ASN A 287 6.96 8.59 12.92
C ASN A 287 8.35 8.92 13.50
N LEU A 288 9.30 8.00 13.33
CA LEU A 288 10.69 8.20 13.76
C LEU A 288 11.34 9.44 13.14
N LEU A 289 10.90 9.87 11.95
CA LEU A 289 11.43 11.08 11.30
C LEU A 289 11.16 12.35 12.11
N PHE A 290 10.07 12.38 12.89
CA PHE A 290 9.75 13.55 13.71
C PHE A 290 10.74 13.75 14.87
N LEU A 291 11.50 12.73 15.28
CA LEU A 291 12.60 12.90 16.23
C LEU A 291 13.80 13.66 15.65
N ILE A 292 13.93 13.69 14.33
CA ILE A 292 15.07 14.30 13.62
C ILE A 292 14.69 15.69 13.10
N ILE A 293 13.42 15.88 12.74
CA ILE A 293 12.88 17.11 12.15
C ILE A 293 12.31 18.05 13.23
N GLY A 294 11.97 17.52 14.42
CA GLY A 294 11.38 18.25 15.54
C GLY A 294 12.38 18.88 16.50
#